data_AF-A0A3R9HFF0-F1
#
_entry.id   AF-A0A3R9HFF0-F1
#
_cell.length_a   1.000
_cell.length_b   1.000
_cell.length_c   1.000
_cell.angle_alpha   90.00
_cell.angle_beta   90.00
_cell.angle_gamma   90.00
#
_symmetry.space_group_name_H-M   'P 1'
#
loop_
_entity.id
_entity.type
_entity.pdbx_description
1 polymer ?
#
loop_
_entity_poly.entity_id
_entity_poly.type
_entity_poly.pdbx_seq_one_letter_code
_entity_poly.pdbx_strand_id
1 'polypeptide(L)'
;MAPYEKNKNNRNNGGKKFQNNRNQDRYGNQSNDQNCFKLEPPILTDDYVDKAEKVIRKLDNSGKYEKGPSKGKMKFKLTSTQIRNLAALTSNLFDESKTKNDIEDLREKISYLRIQLVYQSGREPAVEDFVKKAALLEALKEIQDIPSLQRFCRYMEALIAYFKFNGGRDQ
;
A
#
# COMPACT_ATOMS: atom_id res chain seq x y z
N MET A 1 32.91 50.62 -35.75
CA MET A 1 32.79 51.80 -34.86
C MET A 1 31.59 52.61 -35.33
N ALA A 2 30.53 52.63 -34.49
CA ALA A 2 29.21 53.31 -34.60
C ALA A 2 28.26 52.90 -35.77
N PRO A 3 26.91 53.02 -35.67
CA PRO A 3 26.16 53.81 -34.69
C PRO A 3 24.93 53.14 -34.00
N TYR A 4 24.54 53.87 -32.97
CA TYR A 4 23.28 53.98 -32.22
C TYR A 4 22.05 54.31 -33.08
N GLU A 5 20.84 53.93 -32.63
CA GLU A 5 19.56 54.61 -32.91
C GLU A 5 18.48 54.16 -31.89
N LYS A 6 18.13 55.01 -30.91
CA LYS A 6 16.88 55.82 -30.77
C LYS A 6 15.58 55.00 -30.83
N ASN A 7 14.97 54.67 -29.68
CA ASN A 7 13.98 55.48 -28.93
C ASN A 7 12.69 55.83 -29.69
N LYS A 8 11.55 55.27 -29.24
CA LYS A 8 10.24 55.97 -29.22
C LYS A 8 9.44 55.64 -27.96
N ASN A 9 9.45 56.62 -27.07
CA ASN A 9 8.46 56.88 -26.01
C ASN A 9 7.00 56.88 -26.52
N ASN A 10 6.03 56.56 -25.65
CA ASN A 10 5.01 57.56 -25.27
C ASN A 10 4.05 57.15 -24.13
N ARG A 11 3.88 58.14 -23.22
CA ARG A 11 2.65 58.57 -22.52
C ARG A 11 2.11 57.67 -21.39
N ASN A 12 2.26 58.10 -20.14
CA ASN A 12 1.45 59.10 -19.40
C ASN A 12 0.09 58.55 -18.94
N ASN A 13 -0.07 58.37 -17.63
CA ASN A 13 -0.84 59.26 -16.74
C ASN A 13 -1.50 58.49 -15.60
N GLY A 14 -1.53 59.16 -14.43
CA GLY A 14 -2.73 59.22 -13.61
C GLY A 14 -2.85 58.13 -12.56
N GLY A 15 -2.45 58.46 -11.34
CA GLY A 15 -2.63 57.59 -10.18
C GLY A 15 -4.09 57.33 -9.82
N LYS A 16 -4.28 56.37 -8.91
CA LYS A 16 -5.22 56.47 -7.78
C LYS A 16 -5.16 55.19 -6.92
N LYS A 17 -5.09 55.43 -5.62
CA LYS A 17 -5.80 54.74 -4.54
C LYS A 17 -5.32 53.35 -4.11
N PHE A 18 -4.78 53.37 -2.89
CA PHE A 18 -4.94 52.37 -1.85
C PHE A 18 -6.27 51.60 -1.94
N GLN A 19 -6.19 50.28 -1.81
CA GLN A 19 -7.14 49.48 -1.05
C GLN A 19 -6.52 48.12 -0.72
N ASN A 20 -6.15 47.97 0.56
CA ASN A 20 -6.00 46.68 1.20
C ASN A 20 -7.32 45.93 1.04
N ASN A 21 -7.31 44.78 0.38
CA ASN A 21 -8.42 43.85 0.43
C ASN A 21 -7.93 42.52 0.99
N ARG A 22 -8.11 42.35 2.31
CA ARG A 22 -8.18 41.04 2.95
C ARG A 22 -9.38 40.34 2.36
N ASN A 23 -9.17 39.47 1.39
CA ASN A 23 -10.13 38.43 1.08
C ASN A 23 -9.51 37.10 1.48
N GLN A 24 -10.15 36.51 2.49
CA GLN A 24 -10.03 35.12 2.87
C GLN A 24 -10.31 34.27 1.64
N ASP A 25 -9.24 33.78 1.00
CA ASP A 25 -9.40 32.68 0.07
C ASP A 25 -9.65 31.42 0.89
N ARG A 26 -10.96 31.14 0.97
CA ARG A 26 -11.58 29.94 1.50
C ARG A 26 -10.75 28.72 1.18
N TYR A 27 -10.40 28.00 2.24
CA TYR A 27 -10.10 26.57 2.21
C TYR A 27 -11.20 25.83 1.44
N GLY A 28 -10.95 25.59 0.17
CA GLY A 28 -11.60 24.56 -0.62
C GLY A 28 -10.69 23.34 -0.68
N ASN A 29 -10.32 22.79 0.49
CA ASN A 29 -9.82 21.41 0.55
C ASN A 29 -11.00 20.52 0.19
N GLN A 30 -11.20 20.25 -1.10
CA GLN A 30 -11.82 19.00 -1.50
C GLN A 30 -10.77 17.91 -1.27
N SER A 31 -10.55 17.60 0.02
CA SER A 31 -10.07 16.30 0.43
C SER A 31 -11.13 15.33 -0.07
N ASN A 32 -10.93 14.81 -1.28
CA ASN A 32 -11.47 13.50 -1.61
C ASN A 32 -10.69 12.52 -0.73
N ASP A 33 -11.00 12.52 0.57
CA ASP A 33 -10.81 11.39 1.47
C ASP A 33 -11.71 10.29 0.92
N GLN A 34 -11.30 9.70 -0.20
CA GLN A 34 -11.68 8.34 -0.50
C GLN A 34 -11.04 7.51 0.59
N ASN A 35 -11.81 7.34 1.66
CA ASN A 35 -11.59 6.50 2.82
C ASN A 35 -10.49 5.47 2.54
N CYS A 36 -9.26 5.76 2.96
CA CYS A 36 -8.12 4.87 2.84
C CYS A 36 -8.49 3.59 3.58
N PHE A 37 -8.92 2.56 2.85
CA PHE A 37 -9.32 1.30 3.46
C PHE A 37 -8.12 0.76 4.24
N LYS A 38 -8.28 0.66 5.56
CA LYS A 38 -7.29 0.05 6.44
C LYS A 38 -8.02 -0.91 7.36
N LEU A 39 -7.45 -2.10 7.50
CA LEU A 39 -7.97 -3.11 8.41
C LEU A 39 -7.69 -2.68 9.87
N GLU A 40 -8.72 -2.73 10.72
CA GLU A 40 -8.57 -2.39 12.14
C GLU A 40 -8.06 -3.60 12.95
N PRO A 41 -7.06 -3.40 13.85
CA PRO A 41 -6.62 -4.42 14.79
C PRO A 41 -7.73 -4.81 15.80
N PRO A 42 -7.69 -6.02 16.38
CA PRO A 42 -6.70 -7.08 16.14
C PRO A 42 -6.90 -7.76 14.78
N ILE A 43 -5.82 -8.07 14.07
CA ILE A 43 -5.84 -8.70 12.73
C ILE A 43 -5.88 -10.23 12.86
N LEU A 44 -5.14 -10.78 13.82
CA LEU A 44 -4.93 -12.22 13.99
C LEU A 44 -6.05 -12.90 14.82
N THR A 45 -7.29 -12.51 14.61
CA THR A 45 -8.49 -13.16 15.18
C THR A 45 -8.97 -14.32 14.31
N ASP A 46 -9.97 -15.08 14.76
CA ASP A 46 -10.43 -16.27 14.03
C ASP A 46 -11.06 -15.95 12.65
N ASP A 47 -11.53 -14.72 12.45
CA ASP A 47 -12.05 -14.21 11.18
C ASP A 47 -10.96 -13.66 10.23
N TYR A 48 -9.68 -13.99 10.46
CA TYR A 48 -8.55 -13.52 9.63
C TYR A 48 -8.72 -13.85 8.14
N VAL A 49 -9.43 -14.93 7.81
CA VAL A 49 -9.74 -15.33 6.43
C VAL A 49 -10.71 -14.34 5.77
N ASP A 50 -11.77 -13.95 6.47
CA ASP A 50 -12.74 -12.96 5.97
C ASP A 50 -12.08 -11.57 5.86
N LYS A 51 -11.18 -11.25 6.78
CA LYS A 51 -10.35 -10.06 6.72
C LYS A 51 -9.46 -10.07 5.47
N ALA A 52 -8.80 -11.18 5.18
CA ALA A 52 -7.98 -11.33 3.98
C ALA A 52 -8.81 -11.14 2.69
N GLU A 53 -10.01 -11.71 2.63
CA GLU A 53 -10.91 -11.52 1.50
C GLU A 53 -11.25 -10.04 1.30
N LYS A 54 -11.66 -9.36 2.37
CA LYS A 54 -12.00 -7.92 2.37
C LYS A 54 -10.83 -7.08 1.85
N VAL A 55 -9.62 -7.37 2.32
CA VAL A 55 -8.39 -6.69 1.88
C VAL A 55 -8.19 -6.84 0.37
N ILE A 56 -8.21 -8.07 -0.15
CA ILE A 56 -7.98 -8.31 -1.57
C ILE A 56 -9.04 -7.64 -2.45
N ARG A 57 -10.31 -7.61 -2.01
CA ARG A 57 -11.38 -6.92 -2.74
C ARG A 57 -11.18 -5.41 -2.83
N LYS A 58 -10.43 -4.82 -1.91
CA LYS A 58 -10.12 -3.38 -1.82
C LYS A 58 -8.74 -3.03 -2.36
N LEU A 59 -7.97 -4.01 -2.82
CA LEU A 59 -6.64 -3.80 -3.38
C LEU A 59 -6.72 -3.00 -4.69
N ASP A 60 -5.70 -2.18 -4.92
CA ASP A 60 -5.60 -1.38 -6.13
C ASP A 60 -5.60 -2.22 -7.40
N ASN A 61 -6.46 -1.85 -8.35
CA ASN A 61 -6.62 -2.53 -9.61
C ASN A 61 -6.94 -1.55 -10.75
N SER A 62 -6.69 -1.98 -11.99
CA SER A 62 -6.96 -1.22 -13.23
C SER A 62 -8.28 -1.67 -13.89
N GLY A 63 -9.24 -2.15 -13.10
CA GLY A 63 -10.51 -2.69 -13.56
C GLY A 63 -10.48 -4.21 -13.71
N LYS A 64 -11.21 -4.73 -14.70
CA LYS A 64 -11.41 -6.17 -14.91
C LYS A 64 -10.85 -6.65 -16.25
N TYR A 65 -10.51 -7.92 -16.34
CA TYR A 65 -10.21 -8.57 -17.61
C TYR A 65 -11.46 -8.66 -18.47
N GLU A 66 -11.34 -8.23 -19.73
CA GLU A 66 -12.46 -8.21 -20.69
C GLU A 66 -12.55 -9.50 -21.52
N LYS A 67 -11.41 -10.20 -21.67
CA LYS A 67 -11.25 -11.37 -22.54
C LYS A 67 -10.32 -12.40 -21.89
N GLY A 68 -10.32 -13.61 -22.46
CA GLY A 68 -9.51 -14.73 -22.00
C GLY A 68 -10.01 -15.38 -20.71
N PRO A 69 -9.26 -16.34 -20.15
CA PRO A 69 -9.71 -17.15 -19.02
C PRO A 69 -9.84 -16.37 -17.71
N SER A 70 -9.45 -15.08 -17.66
CA SER A 70 -9.64 -14.19 -16.51
C SER A 70 -10.87 -13.30 -16.64
N LYS A 71 -11.67 -13.40 -17.72
CA LYS A 71 -12.77 -12.47 -17.96
C LYS A 71 -13.64 -12.27 -16.71
N GLY A 72 -13.84 -11.01 -16.32
CA GLY A 72 -14.58 -10.62 -15.12
C GLY A 72 -13.78 -10.57 -13.81
N LYS A 73 -12.55 -11.09 -13.78
CA LYS A 73 -11.61 -11.00 -12.64
C LYS A 73 -10.89 -9.65 -12.61
N MET A 74 -10.36 -9.27 -11.44
CA MET A 74 -9.65 -8.00 -11.22
C MET A 74 -8.27 -8.02 -11.88
N LYS A 75 -7.88 -6.88 -12.46
CA LYS A 75 -6.52 -6.60 -12.94
C LYS A 75 -5.73 -5.86 -11.86
N PHE A 76 -5.14 -6.59 -10.93
CA PHE A 76 -4.37 -5.96 -9.84
C PHE A 76 -3.14 -5.21 -10.36
N LYS A 77 -2.79 -4.11 -9.69
CA LYS A 77 -1.47 -3.46 -9.88
C LYS A 77 -0.35 -4.30 -9.27
N LEU A 78 -0.65 -4.98 -8.16
CA LEU A 78 0.25 -5.94 -7.51
C LEU A 78 0.45 -7.16 -8.42
N THR A 79 1.70 -7.57 -8.60
CA THR A 79 2.08 -8.69 -9.48
C THR A 79 2.26 -9.99 -8.70
N SER A 80 2.15 -11.12 -9.40
CA SER A 80 2.49 -12.43 -8.82
C SER A 80 3.94 -12.53 -8.37
N THR A 81 4.89 -11.90 -9.06
CA THR A 81 6.31 -11.94 -8.64
C THR A 81 6.51 -11.24 -7.30
N GLN A 82 5.90 -10.07 -7.10
CA GLN A 82 5.92 -9.38 -5.81
C GLN A 82 5.27 -10.23 -4.70
N ILE A 83 4.12 -10.85 -4.99
CA ILE A 83 3.44 -11.77 -4.06
C ILE A 83 4.30 -13.00 -3.73
N ARG A 84 4.95 -13.63 -4.72
CA ARG A 84 5.82 -14.81 -4.50
C ARG A 84 7.00 -14.47 -3.60
N ASN A 85 7.60 -13.30 -3.77
CA ASN A 85 8.69 -12.84 -2.89
C ASN A 85 8.23 -12.70 -1.44
N LEU A 86 7.02 -12.15 -1.21
CA LEU A 86 6.41 -12.06 0.13
C LEU A 86 6.03 -13.44 0.70
N ALA A 87 5.51 -14.33 -0.14
CA ALA A 87 5.14 -15.69 0.24
C ALA A 87 6.35 -16.50 0.70
N ALA A 88 7.48 -16.39 0.00
CA ALA A 88 8.70 -17.11 0.35
C ALA A 88 9.22 -16.76 1.75
N LEU A 89 9.13 -15.47 2.14
CA LEU A 89 9.54 -15.02 3.47
C LEU A 89 8.69 -15.62 4.59
N THR A 90 7.41 -15.87 4.33
CA THR A 90 6.45 -16.31 5.35
C THR A 90 6.30 -17.83 5.41
N SER A 91 6.48 -18.53 4.28
CA SER A 91 6.49 -20.00 4.21
C SER A 91 7.64 -20.59 5.02
N ASN A 92 8.87 -20.08 4.83
CA ASN A 92 10.04 -20.54 5.58
C ASN A 92 9.84 -20.35 7.08
N LEU A 93 9.32 -19.18 7.49
CA LEU A 93 9.06 -18.86 8.88
C LEU A 93 7.97 -19.76 9.49
N PHE A 94 6.96 -20.13 8.70
CA PHE A 94 5.93 -21.07 9.13
C PHE A 94 6.51 -22.47 9.39
N ASP A 95 7.34 -22.98 8.48
CA ASP A 95 7.94 -24.30 8.64
C ASP A 95 8.86 -24.37 9.85
N GLU A 96 9.68 -23.34 10.07
CA GLU A 96 10.52 -23.26 11.27
C GLU A 96 9.69 -23.22 12.55
N SER A 97 8.58 -22.48 12.56
CA SER A 97 7.69 -22.38 13.73
C SER A 97 7.08 -23.72 14.16
N LYS A 98 7.07 -24.75 13.30
CA LYS A 98 6.60 -26.10 13.65
C LYS A 98 7.60 -26.88 14.49
N THR A 99 8.88 -26.50 14.41
CA THR A 99 9.99 -27.21 15.06
C THR A 99 10.54 -26.48 16.30
N LYS A 100 10.18 -25.20 16.45
CA LYS A 100 10.58 -24.35 17.58
C LYS A 100 9.52 -24.38 18.67
N ASN A 101 9.97 -24.43 19.91
CA ASN A 101 9.09 -24.42 21.10
C ASN A 101 8.97 -23.03 21.71
N ASP A 102 9.95 -22.14 21.46
CA ASP A 102 9.97 -20.77 21.96
C ASP A 102 9.96 -19.78 20.78
N ILE A 103 9.17 -18.72 20.92
CA ILE A 103 9.09 -17.63 19.95
C ILE A 103 10.37 -16.80 19.91
N GLU A 104 11.13 -16.78 21.01
CA GLU A 104 12.38 -16.00 21.11
C GLU A 104 13.43 -16.49 20.10
N ASP A 105 13.46 -17.80 19.79
CA ASP A 105 14.28 -18.39 18.72
C ASP A 105 13.99 -17.80 17.32
N LEU A 106 12.82 -17.17 17.14
CA LEU A 106 12.35 -16.65 15.86
C LEU A 106 12.25 -15.12 15.84
N ARG A 107 12.55 -14.43 16.95
CA ARG A 107 12.42 -12.96 17.05
C ARG A 107 13.28 -12.21 16.05
N GLU A 108 14.50 -12.65 15.82
CA GLU A 108 15.39 -12.06 14.81
C GLU A 108 14.79 -12.21 13.39
N LYS A 109 14.20 -13.36 13.08
CA LYS A 109 13.55 -13.62 11.78
C LYS A 109 12.27 -12.81 11.60
N ILE A 110 11.46 -12.66 12.65
CA ILE A 110 10.28 -11.79 12.64
C ILE A 110 10.70 -10.33 12.43
N SER A 111 11.79 -9.89 13.08
CA SER A 111 12.35 -8.55 12.90
C SER A 111 12.87 -8.34 11.47
N TYR A 112 13.55 -9.33 10.91
CA TYR A 112 14.01 -9.32 9.53
C TYR A 112 12.84 -9.26 8.54
N LEU A 113 11.77 -10.03 8.77
CA LEU A 113 10.54 -9.96 7.98
C LEU A 113 9.95 -8.56 7.99
N ARG A 114 9.89 -7.89 9.15
CA ARG A 114 9.43 -6.50 9.25
C ARG A 114 10.28 -5.55 8.41
N ILE A 115 11.61 -5.68 8.46
CA ILE A 115 12.54 -4.89 7.64
C ILE A 115 12.26 -5.12 6.15
N GLN A 116 12.09 -6.38 5.74
CA GLN A 116 11.79 -6.74 4.35
C GLN A 116 10.47 -6.15 3.85
N LEU A 117 9.39 -6.19 4.66
CA LEU A 117 8.11 -5.58 4.30
C LEU A 117 8.24 -4.07 4.09
N VAL A 118 8.94 -3.36 4.98
CA VAL A 118 9.17 -1.92 4.86
C VAL A 118 10.01 -1.61 3.62
N TYR A 119 11.10 -2.36 3.42
CA TYR A 119 11.99 -2.16 2.27
C TYR A 119 11.28 -2.38 0.93
N GLN A 120 10.51 -3.47 0.80
CA GLN A 120 9.76 -3.76 -0.42
C GLN A 120 8.67 -2.71 -0.67
N SER A 121 7.99 -2.26 0.39
CA SER A 121 7.01 -1.16 0.29
C SER A 121 7.65 0.12 -0.24
N GLY A 122 8.86 0.47 0.21
CA GLY A 122 9.56 1.67 -0.26
C GLY A 122 10.01 1.60 -1.73
N ARG A 123 10.13 0.41 -2.30
CA ARG A 123 10.55 0.21 -3.70
C ARG A 123 9.38 0.06 -4.68
N GLU A 124 8.28 -0.51 -4.22
CA GLU A 124 7.18 -0.95 -5.07
C GLU A 124 5.85 -0.40 -4.51
N PRO A 125 5.27 0.66 -5.10
CA PRO A 125 4.04 1.28 -4.60
C PRO A 125 2.85 0.33 -4.48
N ALA A 126 2.76 -0.69 -5.37
CA ALA A 126 1.73 -1.71 -5.28
C ALA A 126 1.91 -2.63 -4.07
N VAL A 127 3.15 -2.87 -3.63
CA VAL A 127 3.46 -3.61 -2.40
C VAL A 127 3.13 -2.77 -1.19
N GLU A 128 3.44 -1.48 -1.21
CA GLU A 128 3.05 -0.55 -0.14
C GLU A 128 1.53 -0.54 0.09
N ASP A 129 0.74 -0.43 -0.98
CA ASP A 129 -0.73 -0.50 -0.92
C ASP A 129 -1.21 -1.79 -0.25
N PHE A 130 -0.64 -2.93 -0.68
CA PHE A 130 -0.95 -4.23 -0.10
C PHE A 130 -0.60 -4.30 1.39
N VAL A 131 0.61 -3.92 1.78
CA VAL A 131 1.10 -3.95 3.17
C VAL A 131 0.23 -3.08 4.08
N LYS A 132 -0.17 -1.88 3.61
CA LYS A 132 -1.02 -0.96 4.37
C LYS A 132 -2.46 -1.47 4.51
N LYS A 133 -3.10 -1.85 3.40
CA LYS A 133 -4.50 -2.33 3.41
C LYS A 133 -4.64 -3.62 4.22
N ALA A 134 -3.66 -4.51 4.12
CA ALA A 134 -3.61 -5.77 4.88
C ALA A 134 -3.15 -5.59 6.34
N ALA A 135 -2.73 -4.38 6.74
CA ALA A 135 -2.21 -4.06 8.06
C ALA A 135 -1.09 -5.03 8.52
N LEU A 136 -0.18 -5.40 7.62
CA LEU A 136 0.82 -6.46 7.91
C LEU A 136 1.80 -6.05 9.02
N LEU A 137 2.18 -4.76 9.08
CA LEU A 137 3.10 -4.27 10.11
C LEU A 137 2.44 -4.25 11.50
N GLU A 138 1.13 -4.02 11.55
CA GLU A 138 0.32 -4.13 12.76
C GLU A 138 0.12 -5.59 13.16
N ALA A 139 -0.22 -6.47 12.22
CA ALA A 139 -0.36 -7.90 12.45
C ALA A 139 0.94 -8.53 13.00
N LEU A 140 2.12 -8.08 12.54
CA LEU A 140 3.40 -8.52 13.10
C LEU A 140 3.59 -8.15 14.58
N LYS A 141 2.99 -7.05 15.05
CA LYS A 141 3.07 -6.63 16.46
C LYS A 141 2.17 -7.48 17.37
N GLU A 142 1.16 -8.13 16.81
CA GLU A 142 0.27 -9.03 17.54
C GLU A 142 0.90 -10.40 17.83
N ILE A 143 2.06 -10.71 17.25
CA ILE A 143 2.77 -11.97 17.44
C ILE A 143 3.44 -11.98 18.81
N GLN A 144 2.88 -12.79 19.71
CA GLN A 144 3.38 -12.98 21.08
C GLN A 144 3.97 -14.36 21.31
N ASP A 145 3.58 -15.35 20.51
CA ASP A 145 3.89 -16.77 20.68
C ASP A 145 3.91 -17.52 19.33
N ILE A 146 4.28 -18.80 19.36
CA ILE A 146 4.30 -19.65 18.16
C ILE A 146 2.91 -19.76 17.49
N PRO A 147 1.78 -19.97 18.23
CA PRO A 147 0.45 -19.99 17.63
C PRO A 147 0.05 -18.70 16.88
N SER A 148 0.33 -17.52 17.43
CA SER A 148 0.06 -16.23 16.79
C SER A 148 0.97 -16.00 15.59
N LEU A 149 2.24 -16.43 15.62
CA LEU A 149 3.12 -16.45 14.45
C LEU A 149 2.56 -17.33 13.34
N GLN A 150 2.17 -18.56 13.66
CA GLN A 150 1.56 -19.47 12.70
C GLN A 150 0.26 -18.91 12.11
N ARG A 151 -0.51 -18.18 12.93
CA ARG A 151 -1.73 -17.49 12.49
C ARG A 151 -1.40 -16.35 11.53
N PHE A 152 -0.35 -15.57 11.78
CA PHE A 152 0.15 -14.57 10.83
C PHE A 152 0.53 -15.21 9.49
N CYS A 153 1.23 -16.34 9.49
CA CYS A 153 1.58 -17.05 8.26
C CYS A 153 0.33 -17.53 7.50
N ARG A 154 -0.67 -18.10 8.20
CA ARG A 154 -1.94 -18.49 7.58
C ARG A 154 -2.74 -17.30 7.05
N TYR A 155 -2.66 -16.14 7.70
CA TYR A 155 -3.26 -14.90 7.19
C TYR A 155 -2.60 -14.46 5.87
N MET A 156 -1.28 -14.56 5.78
CA MET A 156 -0.55 -14.32 4.53
C MET A 156 -0.95 -15.31 3.42
N GLU A 157 -1.10 -16.60 3.74
CA GLU A 157 -1.61 -17.60 2.79
C GLU A 157 -3.02 -17.26 2.31
N ALA A 158 -3.93 -16.85 3.20
CA ALA A 158 -5.29 -16.45 2.84
C ALA A 158 -5.30 -15.24 1.90
N LEU A 159 -4.47 -14.23 2.16
CA LEU A 159 -4.31 -13.07 1.27
C LEU A 159 -3.86 -13.50 -0.13
N ILE A 160 -2.87 -14.40 -0.21
CA ILE A 160 -2.34 -14.90 -1.48
C ILE A 160 -3.38 -15.73 -2.22
N ALA A 161 -4.12 -16.58 -1.51
CA ALA A 161 -5.17 -17.41 -2.08
C ALA A 161 -6.29 -16.55 -2.69
N TYR A 162 -6.78 -15.55 -1.96
CA TYR A 162 -7.79 -14.63 -2.48
C TYR A 162 -7.26 -13.75 -3.61
N PHE A 163 -6.00 -13.31 -3.55
CA PHE A 163 -5.35 -12.59 -4.65
C PHE A 163 -5.38 -13.42 -5.93
N LYS A 164 -4.94 -14.68 -5.87
CA LYS A 164 -4.96 -15.60 -7.02
C LYS A 164 -6.38 -15.90 -7.51
N PHE A 165 -7.31 -16.15 -6.58
CA PHE A 165 -8.71 -16.41 -6.90
C PHE A 165 -9.33 -15.23 -7.67
N ASN A 166 -9.06 -14.00 -7.24
CA ASN A 166 -9.66 -12.78 -7.79
C ASN A 166 -8.98 -12.21 -9.04
N GLY A 167 -7.95 -12.86 -9.58
CA GLY A 167 -7.34 -12.48 -10.86
C GLY A 167 -5.83 -12.25 -10.83
N GLY A 168 -5.20 -12.35 -9.66
CA GLY A 168 -3.74 -12.36 -9.53
C GLY A 168 -3.15 -13.56 -10.26
N ARG A 169 -2.42 -13.29 -11.34
CA ARG A 169 -1.76 -14.33 -12.13
C ARG A 169 -0.28 -14.08 -12.22
N ASP A 170 0.43 -15.18 -12.43
CA ASP A 170 1.81 -15.20 -12.84
C ASP A 170 1.91 -14.49 -14.19
N GLN A 171 2.33 -13.22 -14.13
CA GLN A 171 2.87 -12.50 -15.27
C GLN A 171 4.34 -12.89 -15.44
#